data_AF-A0A1E3SNK6-F1
#
_entry.id   AF-A0A1E3SNK6-F1
#
_cell.length_a   1.000
_cell.length_b   1.000
_cell.length_c   1.000
_cell.angle_alpha   90.00
_cell.angle_beta   90.00
_cell.angle_gamma   90.00
#
_symmetry.space_group_name_H-M   'P 1'
#
loop_
_entity.id
_entity.type
_entity.pdbx_description
1 polymer ?
#
loop_
_entity_poly.entity_id
_entity_poly.type
_entity_poly.pdbx_seq_one_letter_code
_entity_poly.pdbx_strand_id
1 'polypeptide(L)'
;MRVTAVLVAGALTGIAALAGFLFVGIAAADATEEKEACQLMDDPAGHDAGYQPAEYAFMVLRAKMSAADARNVISLAAQDFCPNHIIDLPASWR
;
A
#
# COMPACT_ATOMS: atom_id res chain seq x y z
N MET A 1 -14.55 -43.11 -21.91
CA MET A 1 -14.21 -41.72 -21.56
C MET A 1 -14.34 -41.63 -20.03
N ARG A 2 -13.26 -41.88 -19.26
CA ARG A 2 -12.41 -40.88 -18.57
C ARG A 2 -13.28 -39.83 -17.86
N VAL A 3 -13.37 -39.77 -16.52
CA VAL A 3 -12.35 -39.17 -15.62
C VAL A 3 -12.47 -39.78 -14.19
N THR A 4 -11.56 -40.66 -13.74
CA THR A 4 -10.56 -40.47 -12.63
C THR A 4 -10.84 -39.30 -11.67
N ALA A 5 -11.24 -39.52 -10.41
CA ALA A 5 -10.47 -39.99 -9.23
C ALA A 5 -9.90 -38.86 -8.34
N VAL A 6 -10.45 -38.78 -7.12
CA VAL A 6 -9.83 -38.47 -5.81
C VAL A 6 -8.95 -37.20 -5.70
N LEU A 7 -9.48 -36.16 -5.04
CA LEU A 7 -8.69 -35.08 -4.47
C LEU A 7 -8.03 -35.56 -3.17
N VAL A 8 -6.72 -35.82 -3.23
CA VAL A 8 -5.89 -36.19 -2.09
C VAL A 8 -5.64 -34.96 -1.22
N ALA A 9 -6.09 -35.03 0.03
CA ALA A 9 -5.68 -34.15 1.09
C ALA A 9 -4.25 -34.48 1.55
N GLY A 10 -3.45 -33.46 1.84
CA GLY A 10 -2.32 -33.55 2.77
C GLY A 10 -0.95 -33.35 2.14
N ALA A 11 -0.31 -32.23 2.53
CA ALA A 11 1.04 -32.16 3.12
C ALA A 11 1.75 -30.86 2.70
N LEU A 12 1.57 -29.80 3.49
CA LEU A 12 2.54 -28.71 3.60
C LEU A 12 2.89 -28.55 5.08
N THR A 13 3.73 -29.44 5.56
CA THR A 13 4.47 -29.27 6.81
C THR A 13 5.81 -28.59 6.52
N GLY A 14 6.07 -27.51 7.25
CA GLY A 14 7.28 -26.69 7.18
C GLY A 14 6.87 -25.25 6.86
N ILE A 15 6.91 -24.28 7.76
CA ILE A 15 8.02 -23.95 8.67
C ILE A 15 7.42 -23.32 9.92
N ALA A 16 7.47 -24.04 11.04
CA ALA A 16 7.35 -23.44 12.36
C ALA A 16 8.78 -23.25 12.88
N ALA A 17 9.29 -22.03 12.77
CA ALA A 17 10.24 -21.41 13.70
C ALA A 17 10.80 -20.15 13.06
N LEU A 18 10.35 -18.99 13.53
CA LEU A 18 11.23 -18.06 14.21
C LEU A 18 10.37 -16.99 14.86
N ALA A 19 10.46 -16.96 16.19
CA ALA A 19 9.88 -15.95 17.04
C ALA A 19 10.30 -14.57 16.55
N GLY A 20 9.32 -13.80 16.09
CA GLY A 20 9.40 -12.38 15.79
C GLY A 20 8.25 -11.68 16.49
N PHE A 21 8.35 -11.64 17.81
CA PHE A 21 7.74 -10.67 18.72
C PHE A 21 6.85 -9.57 18.09
N LEU A 22 5.56 -9.65 18.41
CA LEU A 22 4.79 -8.52 18.95
C LEU A 22 4.48 -7.26 18.10
N PHE A 23 4.29 -7.34 16.77
CA PHE A 23 3.71 -6.21 15.99
C PHE A 23 2.69 -6.62 14.91
N VAL A 24 1.99 -7.74 15.09
CA VAL A 24 1.02 -8.24 14.09
C VAL A 24 -0.36 -7.63 14.35
N GLY A 25 -0.58 -6.44 13.81
CA GLY A 25 -1.91 -5.81 13.81
C GLY A 25 -1.95 -4.39 13.24
N ILE A 26 -0.82 -3.68 13.21
CA ILE A 26 -0.72 -2.28 12.74
C ILE A 26 -0.08 -2.21 11.35
N ALA A 27 1.08 -2.85 11.14
CA ALA A 27 1.84 -2.77 9.89
C ALA A 27 1.12 -3.31 8.62
N ALA A 28 0.09 -4.16 8.75
CA ALA A 28 -0.65 -4.68 7.59
C ALA A 28 -1.80 -3.76 7.16
N ALA A 29 -2.37 -2.99 8.10
CA ALA A 29 -3.37 -1.98 7.79
C ALA A 29 -2.69 -0.80 7.09
N ASP A 30 -1.56 -0.35 7.65
CA ASP A 30 -0.71 0.71 7.09
C ASP A 30 -0.30 0.36 5.64
N ALA A 31 0.22 -0.86 5.41
CA ALA A 31 0.61 -1.35 4.07
C ALA A 31 -0.51 -1.35 3.02
N THR A 32 -1.77 -1.33 3.43
CA THR A 32 -2.91 -1.21 2.51
C THR A 32 -3.14 0.25 2.13
N GLU A 33 -3.04 1.15 3.09
CA GLU A 33 -3.19 2.60 2.88
C GLU A 33 -2.03 3.15 2.04
N GLU A 34 -0.79 2.69 2.25
CA GLU A 34 0.34 3.12 1.43
C GLU A 34 0.21 2.64 -0.03
N LYS A 35 -0.30 1.43 -0.26
CA LYS A 35 -0.60 0.96 -1.61
C LYS A 35 -1.72 1.76 -2.27
N GLU A 36 -2.76 2.12 -1.52
CA GLU A 36 -3.82 3.01 -2.00
C GLU A 36 -3.25 4.39 -2.35
N ALA A 37 -2.44 4.97 -1.47
CA ALA A 37 -1.80 6.26 -1.70
C ALA A 37 -0.93 6.25 -2.97
N CYS A 38 -0.20 5.17 -3.19
CA CYS A 38 0.58 4.96 -4.39
C CYS A 38 -0.31 4.92 -5.65
N GLN A 39 -1.40 4.16 -5.62
CA GLN A 39 -2.37 4.11 -6.72
C GLN A 39 -3.01 5.45 -7.00
N LEU A 40 -3.27 6.25 -5.97
CA LEU A 40 -3.80 7.60 -6.12
C LEU A 40 -2.79 8.56 -6.77
N MET A 41 -1.49 8.44 -6.45
CA MET A 41 -0.47 9.25 -7.12
C MET A 41 -0.33 8.92 -8.61
N ASP A 42 -0.57 7.67 -9.00
CA ASP A 42 -0.60 7.22 -10.39
C ASP A 42 -1.97 7.44 -11.08
N ASP A 43 -2.99 7.92 -10.38
CA ASP A 43 -4.35 8.02 -10.93
C ASP A 43 -4.44 9.12 -12.01
N PRO A 44 -4.78 8.77 -13.27
CA PRO A 44 -4.93 9.76 -14.33
C PRO A 44 -6.04 10.77 -14.04
N ALA A 45 -7.04 10.46 -13.21
CA ALA A 45 -8.08 11.41 -12.83
C ALA A 45 -7.51 12.64 -12.11
N GLY A 46 -6.42 12.46 -11.33
CA GLY A 46 -5.70 13.58 -10.71
C GLY A 46 -5.03 14.47 -11.75
N HIS A 47 -4.35 13.86 -12.72
CA HIS A 47 -3.69 14.56 -13.83
C HIS A 47 -4.70 15.30 -14.73
N ASP A 48 -5.79 14.64 -15.11
CA ASP A 48 -6.85 15.20 -15.96
C ASP A 48 -7.57 16.38 -15.28
N ALA A 49 -7.60 16.40 -13.94
CA ALA A 49 -8.10 17.50 -13.14
C ALA A 49 -7.05 18.59 -12.86
N GLY A 50 -5.80 18.42 -13.31
CA GLY A 50 -4.72 19.40 -13.19
C GLY A 50 -3.94 19.38 -11.88
N TYR A 51 -4.09 18.32 -11.07
CA TYR A 51 -3.38 18.18 -9.79
C TYR A 51 -2.02 17.52 -9.96
N GLN A 52 -1.11 17.81 -9.02
CA GLN A 52 0.12 17.04 -8.88
C GLN A 52 -0.16 15.67 -8.22
N PRO A 53 0.66 14.63 -8.48
CA PRO A 53 0.43 13.28 -7.93
C PRO A 53 0.19 13.25 -6.42
N ALA A 54 1.13 13.83 -5.65
CA ALA A 54 1.03 13.87 -4.19
C ALA A 54 -0.11 14.77 -3.69
N GLU A 55 -0.47 15.81 -4.44
CA GLU A 55 -1.59 16.70 -4.12
C GLU A 55 -2.93 15.98 -4.26
N TYR A 56 -3.11 15.24 -5.36
CA TYR A 56 -4.33 14.46 -5.58
C TYR A 56 -4.50 13.37 -4.53
N ALA A 57 -3.45 12.57 -4.28
CA ALA A 57 -3.46 11.56 -3.23
C ALA A 57 -3.78 12.16 -1.86
N PHE A 58 -3.19 13.32 -1.53
CA PHE A 58 -3.47 14.01 -0.27
C PHE A 58 -4.93 14.41 -0.15
N MET A 59 -5.53 15.04 -1.16
CA MET A 59 -6.95 15.44 -1.11
C MET A 59 -7.88 14.25 -0.89
N VAL A 60 -7.63 13.13 -1.58
CA VAL A 60 -8.47 11.93 -1.46
C VAL A 60 -8.33 11.29 -0.08
N LEU A 61 -7.10 11.11 0.41
CA LEU A 61 -6.86 10.49 1.72
C LEU A 61 -7.36 11.36 2.87
N ARG A 62 -7.28 12.70 2.75
CA ARG A 62 -7.79 13.65 3.77
C ARG A 62 -9.29 13.57 4.00
N ALA A 63 -10.04 13.00 3.07
CA ALA A 63 -11.46 12.72 3.27
C ALA A 63 -11.72 11.57 4.27
N LYS A 64 -10.70 10.74 4.56
CA LYS A 64 -10.81 9.52 5.36
C LYS A 64 -9.96 9.54 6.64
N MET A 65 -8.84 10.29 6.64
CA MET A 65 -7.88 10.32 7.75
C MET A 65 -7.35 11.75 8.02
N SER A 66 -6.53 11.93 9.07
CA SER A 66 -5.97 13.23 9.45
C SER A 66 -4.94 13.76 8.44
N ALA A 67 -4.54 15.03 8.57
CA ALA A 67 -3.55 15.63 7.67
C ALA A 67 -2.15 15.09 7.88
N ALA A 68 -1.84 14.80 9.13
CA ALA A 68 -0.58 14.17 9.50
C ALA A 68 -0.53 12.74 8.94
N ASP A 69 -1.61 11.98 9.10
CA ASP A 69 -1.66 10.58 8.67
C ASP A 69 -1.58 10.48 7.14
N ALA A 70 -2.38 11.27 6.40
CA ALA A 70 -2.34 11.27 4.94
C ALA A 70 -0.95 11.61 4.40
N ARG A 71 -0.26 12.59 5.01
CA ARG A 71 1.13 12.89 4.66
C ARG A 71 2.05 11.72 4.95
N ASN A 72 1.93 11.11 6.11
CA ASN A 72 2.79 10.00 6.51
C ASN A 72 2.62 8.81 5.56
N VAL A 73 1.37 8.42 5.29
CA VAL A 73 1.02 7.34 4.36
C VAL A 73 1.56 7.62 2.95
N ILE A 74 1.39 8.84 2.41
CA ILE A 74 1.93 9.19 1.09
C ILE A 74 3.47 9.15 1.08
N SER A 75 4.11 9.62 2.14
CA SER A 75 5.57 9.66 2.24
C SER A 75 6.15 8.24 2.32
N LEU A 76 5.51 7.34 3.08
CA LEU A 76 5.85 5.93 3.15
C LEU A 76 5.54 5.21 1.83
N ALA A 77 4.40 5.51 1.19
CA ALA A 77 4.03 4.98 -0.11
C ALA A 77 5.09 5.24 -1.19
N ALA A 78 5.56 6.48 -1.27
CA ALA A 78 6.61 6.85 -2.21
C ALA A 78 7.94 6.15 -1.91
N GLN A 79 8.27 5.87 -0.64
CA GLN A 79 9.51 5.18 -0.27
C GLN A 79 9.43 3.68 -0.53
N ASP A 80 8.30 3.05 -0.22
CA ASP A 80 8.19 1.60 -0.11
C ASP A 80 7.49 0.94 -1.32
N PHE A 81 6.62 1.67 -2.03
CA PHE A 81 5.76 1.12 -3.09
C PHE A 81 5.93 1.80 -4.46
N CYS A 82 6.11 3.12 -4.51
CA CYS A 82 6.32 3.88 -5.76
C CYS A 82 7.48 4.88 -5.63
N PRO A 83 8.73 4.40 -5.68
CA PRO A 83 9.93 5.24 -5.62
C PRO A 83 10.03 6.27 -6.75
N ASN A 84 9.30 6.09 -7.86
CA ASN A 84 9.18 7.09 -8.91
C ASN A 84 8.52 8.39 -8.44
N HIS A 85 7.64 8.33 -7.43
CA HIS A 85 6.92 9.48 -6.91
C HIS A 85 7.65 10.24 -5.81
N ILE A 86 8.84 9.80 -5.37
CA ILE A 86 9.63 10.53 -4.36
C ILE A 86 9.88 11.98 -4.80
N ILE A 87 10.11 12.21 -6.11
CA ILE A 87 10.35 13.55 -6.64
C ILE A 87 9.09 14.43 -6.68
N ASP A 88 7.91 13.82 -6.68
CA ASP A 88 6.61 14.50 -6.72
C ASP A 88 6.17 14.95 -5.33
N LEU A 89 6.86 14.47 -4.28
CA LEU A 89 6.60 14.87 -2.91
C LEU A 89 7.12 16.29 -2.61
N PRO A 90 6.37 17.09 -1.82
CA PRO A 90 6.89 18.30 -1.23
C PRO A 90 8.19 18.05 -0.47
N ALA A 91 9.11 19.02 -0.49
CA ALA A 91 10.44 18.85 0.11
C ALA A 91 10.43 18.53 1.61
N SER A 92 9.36 18.85 2.33
CA SER A 92 9.19 18.55 3.76
C SER A 92 8.57 17.18 4.03
N TRP A 93 8.23 16.42 2.99
CA TRP A 93 7.56 15.10 3.05
C TRP A 93 8.49 13.98 2.56
N ARG A 94 9.49 14.33 1.74
CA ARG A 94 10.64 13.46 1.45
C ARG A 94 11.48 13.22 2.70
#